data_AF-A0A0L8H5P4-F1
#
_entry.id   AF-A0A0L8H5P4-F1
#
_cell.length_a   1.000
_cell.length_b   1.000
_cell.length_c   1.000
_cell.angle_alpha   90.00
_cell.angle_beta   90.00
_cell.angle_gamma   90.00
#
_symmetry.space_group_name_H-M   'P 1'
#
loop_
_entity.id
_entity.type
_entity.pdbx_description
1 polymer ?
#
loop_
_entity_poly.entity_id
_entity_poly.type
_entity_poly.pdbx_seq_one_letter_code
_entity_poly.pdbx_strand_id
1 'polypeptide(L)'
;MFEDSEEKQDTKNLYHKLVKLEYAVLTVVCEEVMERFNETSKKLQTPCSDVFVGYLLLPSLLLFVKELRDNSTNRIAHYESVSKRIEEVLNHVYDCLIIQLSKRMGPYEQIAKRFKFLLELMNNSEFDEDSIKLIISHYKDDIDHKLINECYQFKELGNPRTQKKTPNQKCNSQKFFSLFTSND
;
A
#
# COMPACT_ATOMS: atom_id res chain seq x y z
N MET A 1 60.94 9.79 19.82
CA MET A 1 59.60 10.18 20.31
C MET A 1 58.86 10.93 19.20
N PHE A 2 58.72 10.31 18.03
CA PHE A 2 58.08 10.89 16.83
C PHE A 2 56.99 9.96 16.24
N GLU A 3 57.05 8.64 16.50
CA GLU A 3 56.03 7.67 16.05
C GLU A 3 54.62 7.93 16.63
N ASP A 4 54.52 8.38 17.88
CA ASP A 4 53.23 8.56 18.57
C ASP A 4 52.38 9.73 18.02
N SER A 5 52.95 10.61 17.17
CA SER A 5 52.20 11.68 16.48
C SER A 5 51.68 11.24 15.12
N GLU A 6 52.44 10.41 14.41
CA GLU A 6 52.12 9.93 13.07
C GLU A 6 51.03 8.85 13.14
N GLU A 7 51.13 7.91 14.07
CA GLU A 7 50.10 6.89 14.35
C GLU A 7 48.74 7.51 14.73
N LYS A 8 48.75 8.61 15.50
CA LYS A 8 47.53 9.35 15.86
C LYS A 8 46.90 10.04 14.65
N GLN A 9 47.71 10.55 13.73
CA GLN A 9 47.20 11.17 12.51
C GLN A 9 46.61 10.12 11.55
N ASP A 10 47.27 8.96 11.44
CA ASP A 10 46.78 7.84 10.62
C ASP A 10 45.47 7.26 11.14
N THR A 11 45.32 7.15 12.46
CA THR A 11 44.06 6.71 13.09
C THR A 11 42.91 7.68 12.79
N LYS A 12 43.15 9.00 12.86
CA LYS A 12 42.14 10.01 12.51
C LYS A 12 41.76 9.93 11.03
N ASN A 13 42.74 9.79 10.15
CA ASN A 13 42.52 9.63 8.72
C ASN A 13 41.70 8.38 8.41
N LEU A 14 41.99 7.25 9.07
CA LEU A 14 41.23 6.02 8.94
C LEU A 14 39.79 6.18 9.42
N TYR A 15 39.57 6.80 10.57
CA TYR A 15 38.22 7.09 11.07
C TYR A 15 37.39 7.91 10.07
N HIS A 16 37.96 8.95 9.47
CA HIS A 16 37.26 9.78 8.48
C HIS A 16 36.88 8.97 7.23
N LYS A 17 37.76 8.07 6.77
CA LYS A 17 37.48 7.16 5.66
C LYS A 17 36.32 6.21 6.00
N LEU A 18 36.29 5.65 7.21
CA LEU A 18 35.22 4.76 7.67
C LEU A 18 33.88 5.48 7.78
N VAL A 19 33.84 6.70 8.32
CA VAL A 19 32.61 7.52 8.38
C VAL A 19 32.11 7.86 6.97
N LYS A 20 33.01 8.21 6.04
CA LYS A 20 32.65 8.48 4.65
C LYS A 20 32.06 7.24 3.96
N LEU A 21 32.61 6.06 4.25
CA LEU A 21 32.10 4.79 3.73
C LEU A 21 30.72 4.47 4.29
N GLU A 22 30.50 4.62 5.59
CA GLU A 22 29.19 4.46 6.23
C GLU A 22 28.13 5.36 5.59
N TYR A 23 28.45 6.63 5.38
CA TYR A 23 27.52 7.56 4.73
C TYR A 23 27.23 7.16 3.27
N ALA A 24 28.24 6.69 2.54
CA ALA A 24 28.05 6.19 1.18
C ALA A 24 27.14 4.95 1.14
N VAL A 25 27.34 3.99 2.05
CA VAL A 25 26.49 2.80 2.17
C VAL A 25 25.05 3.19 2.51
N LEU A 26 24.86 4.08 3.49
CA LEU A 26 23.53 4.57 3.86
C LEU A 26 22.85 5.28 2.68
N THR A 27 23.58 6.09 1.92
CA THR A 27 23.04 6.81 0.76
C THR A 27 22.52 5.85 -0.31
N VAL A 28 23.30 4.83 -0.67
CA VAL A 28 22.91 3.84 -1.68
C VAL A 28 21.66 3.06 -1.23
N VAL A 29 21.62 2.63 0.02
CA VAL A 29 20.45 1.90 0.56
C VAL A 29 19.22 2.81 0.62
N CYS A 30 19.39 4.06 1.07
CA CYS A 30 18.30 5.02 1.10
C CYS A 30 17.78 5.38 -0.30
N GLU A 31 18.64 5.42 -1.31
CA GLU A 31 18.24 5.70 -2.69
C GLU A 31 17.26 4.64 -3.21
N GLU A 32 17.57 3.35 -3.04
CA GLU A 32 16.70 2.25 -3.44
C GLU A 32 15.32 2.31 -2.75
N VAL A 33 15.31 2.57 -1.44
CA VAL A 33 14.06 2.74 -0.68
C VAL A 33 13.28 3.94 -1.21
N MET A 34 13.93 5.10 -1.36
CA MET A 34 13.28 6.34 -1.78
C MET A 34 12.72 6.26 -3.20
N GLU A 35 13.39 5.55 -4.11
CA GLU A 35 12.90 5.31 -5.47
C GLU A 35 11.57 4.56 -5.42
N ARG A 36 11.51 3.43 -4.69
CA ARG A 36 10.28 2.62 -4.61
C ARG A 36 9.13 3.33 -3.91
N PHE A 37 9.45 4.13 -2.89
CA PHE A 37 8.47 5.00 -2.24
C PHE A 37 7.94 6.08 -3.20
N ASN A 38 8.82 6.70 -4.00
CA ASN A 38 8.44 7.71 -4.97
C ASN A 38 7.53 7.13 -6.05
N GLU A 39 7.85 5.95 -6.60
CA GLU A 39 7.00 5.25 -7.56
C GLU A 39 5.60 4.97 -6.99
N THR A 40 5.55 4.45 -5.75
CA THR A 40 4.28 4.19 -5.07
C THR A 40 3.50 5.48 -4.83
N SER A 41 4.19 6.54 -4.38
CA SER A 41 3.60 7.85 -4.14
C SER A 41 3.02 8.45 -5.41
N LYS A 42 3.73 8.37 -6.54
CA LYS A 42 3.23 8.84 -7.85
C LYS A 42 1.94 8.11 -8.23
N LYS A 43 1.89 6.78 -8.09
CA LYS A 43 0.68 5.99 -8.39
C LYS A 43 -0.51 6.34 -7.49
N LEU A 44 -0.26 6.61 -6.21
CA LEU A 44 -1.30 7.02 -5.27
C LEU A 44 -1.83 8.44 -5.54
N GLN A 45 -0.99 9.32 -6.08
CA GLN A 45 -1.35 10.71 -6.38
C GLN A 45 -1.89 10.90 -7.80
N THR A 46 -1.98 9.83 -8.60
CA THR A 46 -2.60 9.89 -9.92
C THR A 46 -4.05 10.37 -9.77
N PRO A 47 -4.47 11.41 -10.52
CA PRO A 47 -5.87 11.85 -10.54
C PRO A 47 -6.80 10.69 -10.92
N CYS A 48 -7.98 10.65 -10.30
CA CYS A 48 -8.96 9.58 -10.52
C CYS A 48 -8.45 8.16 -10.19
N SER A 49 -7.34 8.03 -9.45
CA SER A 49 -6.86 6.73 -8.99
C SER A 49 -7.85 6.11 -8.02
N ASP A 50 -8.16 4.84 -8.25
CA ASP A 50 -9.03 4.07 -7.39
C ASP A 50 -8.39 3.92 -5.99
N VAL A 51 -9.13 4.22 -4.93
CA VAL A 51 -8.68 4.08 -3.53
C VAL A 51 -8.25 2.63 -3.23
N PHE A 52 -8.80 1.63 -3.93
CA PHE A 52 -8.36 0.23 -3.85
C PHE A 52 -6.93 0.02 -4.37
N VAL A 53 -6.41 0.90 -5.24
CA VAL A 53 -5.00 0.88 -5.64
C VAL A 53 -4.11 1.06 -4.42
N GLY A 54 -4.48 1.94 -3.48
CA GLY A 54 -3.72 2.10 -2.24
C GLY A 54 -3.79 0.90 -1.31
N TYR A 55 -4.95 0.23 -1.27
CA TYR A 55 -5.09 -1.05 -0.56
C TYR A 55 -4.17 -2.13 -1.12
N LEU A 56 -3.84 -2.12 -2.42
CA LEU A 56 -2.92 -3.09 -3.03
C LEU A 56 -1.45 -2.67 -2.95
N LEU A 57 -1.15 -1.39 -3.19
CA LEU A 57 0.23 -0.91 -3.28
C LEU A 57 0.91 -0.78 -1.92
N LEU A 58 0.21 -0.34 -0.88
CA LEU A 58 0.82 -0.14 0.44
C LEU A 58 1.29 -1.44 1.11
N PRO A 59 0.55 -2.56 1.07
CA PRO A 59 1.07 -3.86 1.51
C PRO A 59 2.28 -4.31 0.71
N SER A 60 2.29 -4.11 -0.61
CA SER A 60 3.44 -4.46 -1.45
C SER A 60 4.69 -3.67 -1.06
N LEU A 61 4.55 -2.37 -0.80
CA LEU A 61 5.64 -1.53 -0.32
C LEU A 61 6.10 -1.94 1.08
N LEU A 62 5.18 -2.30 1.97
CA LEU A 62 5.51 -2.82 3.31
C LEU A 62 6.31 -4.12 3.24
N LEU A 63 5.91 -5.06 2.38
CA LEU A 63 6.62 -6.32 2.18
C LEU A 63 8.03 -6.07 1.64
N PHE A 64 8.17 -5.19 0.64
CA PHE A 64 9.47 -4.79 0.11
C PHE A 64 10.41 -4.25 1.20
N VAL A 65 9.92 -3.37 2.08
CA VAL A 65 10.74 -2.80 3.18
C VAL A 65 11.15 -3.89 4.18
N LYS A 66 10.26 -4.84 4.48
CA LYS A 66 10.57 -5.99 5.35
C LYS A 66 11.64 -6.89 4.74
N GLU A 67 11.50 -7.21 3.45
CA GLU A 67 12.48 -8.01 2.71
C GLU A 67 13.85 -7.32 2.66
N LEU A 68 13.89 -6.01 2.43
CA LEU A 68 15.13 -5.22 2.48
C LEU A 68 15.79 -5.26 3.86
N ARG A 69 15.02 -5.12 4.93
CA ARG A 69 15.50 -5.21 6.31
C ARG A 69 16.12 -6.59 6.59
N ASP A 70 15.44 -7.66 6.23
CA ASP A 70 15.92 -9.02 6.46
C ASP A 70 17.16 -9.34 5.61
N ASN A 71 17.16 -8.91 4.34
CA ASN A 71 18.30 -9.07 3.44
C ASN A 71 19.53 -8.28 3.91
N SER A 72 19.34 -7.05 4.39
CA SER A 72 20.43 -6.22 4.90
C SER A 72 21.03 -6.79 6.19
N THR A 73 20.19 -7.26 7.12
CA THR A 73 20.64 -7.95 8.35
C THR A 73 21.52 -9.15 8.01
N ASN A 74 21.08 -9.99 7.07
CA ASN A 74 21.84 -11.16 6.62
C ASN A 74 23.19 -10.80 5.98
N ARG A 75 23.26 -9.72 5.19
CA ARG A 75 24.50 -9.27 4.52
C ARG A 75 25.50 -8.66 5.49
N ILE A 76 25.02 -8.04 6.56
CA ILE A 76 25.85 -7.30 7.53
C ILE A 76 26.36 -8.21 8.65
N ALA A 77 25.64 -9.29 8.98
CA ALA A 77 26.04 -10.28 10.00
C ALA A 77 27.44 -10.91 9.78
N HIS A 78 28.00 -10.80 8.57
CA HIS A 78 29.34 -11.28 8.23
C HIS A 78 30.49 -10.36 8.71
N TYR A 79 30.22 -9.13 9.15
CA TYR A 79 31.25 -8.13 9.42
C TYR A 79 31.29 -7.67 10.90
N GLU A 80 32.48 -7.32 11.41
CA GLU A 80 32.77 -6.99 12.82
C GLU A 80 32.20 -5.62 13.31
N SER A 81 32.75 -5.05 14.40
CA SER A 81 32.23 -3.92 15.18
C SER A 81 31.84 -2.63 14.42
N VAL A 82 32.50 -2.29 13.30
CA VAL A 82 32.13 -1.13 12.47
C VAL A 82 30.79 -1.35 11.77
N SER A 83 30.51 -2.59 11.38
CA SER A 83 29.26 -2.98 10.74
C SER A 83 28.06 -2.94 11.68
N LYS A 84 28.30 -3.08 12.99
CA LYS A 84 27.24 -2.99 14.01
C LYS A 84 26.59 -1.60 14.04
N ARG A 85 27.36 -0.52 13.92
CA ARG A 85 26.79 0.85 13.91
C ARG A 85 25.92 1.07 12.67
N ILE A 86 26.39 0.62 11.51
CA ILE A 86 25.64 0.71 10.25
C ILE A 86 24.34 -0.10 10.34
N GLU A 87 24.42 -1.31 10.90
CA GLU A 87 23.27 -2.18 11.15
C GLU A 87 22.22 -1.49 12.03
N GLU A 88 22.63 -0.91 13.16
CA GLU A 88 21.72 -0.22 14.09
C GLU A 88 21.00 0.96 13.42
N VAL A 89 21.72 1.77 12.65
CA VAL A 89 21.13 2.91 11.92
C VAL A 89 20.14 2.42 10.86
N LEU A 90 20.52 1.43 10.05
CA LEU A 90 19.64 0.89 9.00
C LEU A 90 18.39 0.22 9.58
N ASN A 91 18.56 -0.60 10.62
CA ASN A 91 17.44 -1.26 11.30
C ASN A 91 16.47 -0.22 11.87
N HIS A 92 16.98 0.84 12.48
CA HIS A 92 16.13 1.93 12.98
C HIS A 92 15.32 2.60 11.85
N VAL A 93 15.96 2.86 10.71
CA VAL A 93 15.29 3.43 9.53
C VAL A 93 14.20 2.48 9.02
N TYR A 94 14.51 1.21 8.83
CA TYR A 94 13.53 0.21 8.37
C TYR A 94 12.35 0.05 9.34
N ASP A 95 12.61 -0.04 10.64
CA ASP A 95 11.57 -0.18 11.65
C ASP A 95 10.65 1.05 11.65
N CYS A 96 11.21 2.26 11.53
CA CYS A 96 10.44 3.48 11.39
C CYS A 96 9.55 3.45 10.14
N LEU A 97 10.11 3.06 8.99
CA LEU A 97 9.35 2.95 7.73
C LEU A 97 8.22 1.91 7.83
N ILE A 98 8.48 0.74 8.41
CA ILE A 98 7.50 -0.32 8.64
C ILE A 98 6.35 0.21 9.51
N ILE A 99 6.65 0.90 10.60
CA ILE A 99 5.64 1.48 11.50
C ILE A 99 4.80 2.52 10.76
N GLN A 100 5.43 3.45 10.04
CA GLN A 100 4.70 4.52 9.34
C GLN A 100 3.85 3.99 8.20
N LEU A 101 4.35 3.02 7.42
CA LEU A 101 3.58 2.34 6.38
C LEU A 101 2.38 1.60 6.96
N SER A 102 2.58 0.85 8.04
CA SER A 102 1.49 0.11 8.71
C SER A 102 0.39 1.04 9.21
N LYS A 103 0.76 2.20 9.78
CA LYS A 103 -0.20 3.25 10.16
C LYS A 103 -0.99 3.76 8.96
N ARG A 104 -0.31 4.00 7.84
CA ARG A 104 -0.95 4.50 6.61
C ARG A 104 -1.82 3.47 5.93
N MET A 105 -1.55 2.17 6.08
CA MET A 105 -2.38 1.08 5.54
C MET A 105 -3.77 1.01 6.19
N GLY A 106 -3.87 1.29 7.49
CA GLY A 106 -5.12 1.13 8.25
C GLY A 106 -6.34 1.81 7.62
N PRO A 107 -6.26 3.10 7.24
CA PRO A 107 -7.36 3.79 6.55
C PRO A 107 -7.78 3.13 5.22
N TYR A 108 -6.82 2.71 4.38
CA TYR A 108 -7.12 2.06 3.11
C TYR A 108 -7.77 0.68 3.32
N GLU A 109 -7.33 -0.05 4.33
CA GLU A 109 -7.96 -1.33 4.70
C GLU A 109 -9.40 -1.14 5.18
N GLN A 110 -9.67 -0.10 5.98
CA GLN A 110 -11.04 0.21 6.42
C GLN A 110 -11.95 0.62 5.26
N ILE A 111 -11.46 1.46 4.35
CA ILE A 111 -12.21 1.83 3.14
C ILE A 111 -12.47 0.56 2.32
N ALA A 112 -11.46 -0.28 2.12
CA ALA A 112 -11.63 -1.51 1.36
C ALA A 112 -12.68 -2.43 2.02
N LYS A 113 -12.59 -2.67 3.32
CA LYS A 113 -13.58 -3.47 4.08
C LYS A 113 -15.01 -2.94 4.03
N ARG A 114 -15.22 -1.66 3.76
CA ARG A 114 -16.58 -1.09 3.69
C ARG A 114 -17.12 -1.04 2.27
N PHE A 115 -16.24 -0.81 1.29
CA PHE A 115 -16.65 -0.46 -0.07
C PHE A 115 -16.25 -1.47 -1.14
N LYS A 116 -15.46 -2.52 -0.81
CA LYS A 116 -15.01 -3.52 -1.79
C LYS A 116 -16.17 -4.20 -2.53
N PHE A 117 -17.33 -4.31 -1.89
CA PHE A 117 -18.54 -4.83 -2.52
C PHE A 117 -18.96 -4.06 -3.79
N LEU A 118 -18.62 -2.77 -3.92
CA LEU A 118 -18.88 -1.99 -5.14
C LEU A 118 -18.01 -2.45 -6.31
N LEU A 119 -16.75 -2.80 -6.04
CA LEU A 119 -15.88 -3.39 -7.04
C LEU A 119 -16.38 -4.79 -7.43
N GLU A 120 -16.86 -5.55 -6.46
CA GLU A 120 -17.46 -6.87 -6.67
C GLU A 120 -18.75 -6.80 -7.50
N LEU A 121 -19.58 -5.76 -7.26
CA LEU A 121 -20.77 -5.42 -8.04
C LEU A 121 -20.43 -5.18 -9.52
N MET A 122 -19.41 -4.34 -9.78
CA MET A 122 -18.98 -4.00 -11.14
C MET A 122 -18.39 -5.20 -11.89
N ASN A 123 -17.67 -6.06 -11.18
CA ASN A 123 -17.02 -7.23 -11.77
C ASN A 123 -17.92 -8.48 -11.83
N ASN A 124 -19.18 -8.39 -11.39
CA ASN A 124 -20.11 -9.50 -11.27
C ASN A 124 -19.59 -10.67 -10.39
N SER A 125 -18.68 -10.41 -9.44
CA SER A 125 -18.18 -11.41 -8.51
C SER A 125 -19.12 -11.62 -7.33
N GLU A 126 -18.90 -12.66 -6.54
CA GLU A 126 -19.63 -12.88 -5.28
C GLU A 126 -19.44 -11.68 -4.34
N PHE A 127 -20.50 -11.31 -3.62
CA PHE A 127 -20.46 -10.21 -2.66
C PHE A 127 -19.91 -10.70 -1.33
N ASP A 128 -19.04 -9.90 -0.73
CA ASP A 128 -18.81 -9.96 0.70
C ASP A 128 -19.97 -9.28 1.45
N GLU A 129 -20.97 -10.06 1.86
CA GLU A 129 -22.12 -9.54 2.61
C GLU A 129 -21.70 -8.87 3.93
N ASP A 130 -20.59 -9.27 4.55
CA ASP A 130 -20.15 -8.68 5.81
C ASP A 130 -19.64 -7.26 5.62
N SER A 131 -18.99 -6.97 4.48
CA SER A 131 -18.66 -5.60 4.05
C SER A 131 -19.91 -4.73 3.91
N ILE A 132 -20.98 -5.27 3.32
CA ILE A 132 -22.26 -4.54 3.15
C ILE A 132 -22.95 -4.34 4.50
N LYS A 133 -22.98 -5.35 5.37
CA LYS A 133 -23.52 -5.19 6.74
C LYS A 133 -22.77 -4.12 7.52
N LEU A 134 -21.45 -4.02 7.33
CA LEU A 134 -20.62 -3.01 7.98
C LEU A 134 -21.02 -1.58 7.54
N ILE A 135 -21.33 -1.37 6.26
CA ILE A 135 -21.75 -0.06 5.76
C ILE A 135 -23.15 0.32 6.23
N ILE A 136 -24.10 -0.64 6.21
CA ILE A 136 -25.46 -0.46 6.74
C ILE A 136 -25.40 -0.09 8.22
N SER A 137 -24.57 -0.78 9.00
CA SER A 137 -24.41 -0.49 10.43
C SER A 137 -23.78 0.89 10.68
N HIS A 138 -22.75 1.26 9.90
CA HIS A 138 -22.05 2.53 10.06
C HIS A 138 -22.91 3.74 9.70
N TYR A 139 -23.78 3.62 8.69
CA TYR A 139 -24.68 4.65 8.21
C TYR A 139 -26.15 4.24 8.35
N LYS A 140 -26.52 3.71 9.52
CA LYS A 140 -27.85 3.13 9.80
C LYS A 140 -29.04 4.04 9.49
N ASP A 141 -28.83 5.36 9.54
CA ASP A 141 -29.86 6.37 9.33
C ASP A 141 -29.96 6.78 7.85
N ASP A 142 -28.90 6.53 7.06
CA ASP A 142 -28.80 6.94 5.64
C ASP A 142 -28.92 5.75 4.67
N ILE A 143 -28.67 4.52 5.13
CA ILE A 143 -28.61 3.32 4.29
C ILE A 143 -29.66 2.30 4.73
N ASP A 144 -30.50 1.85 3.79
CA ASP A 144 -31.52 0.83 4.03
C ASP A 144 -30.89 -0.56 4.28
N HIS A 145 -31.37 -1.27 5.31
CA HIS A 145 -31.06 -2.67 5.59
C HIS A 145 -31.27 -3.63 4.41
N LYS A 146 -32.06 -3.23 3.40
CA LYS A 146 -32.30 -4.00 2.17
C LYS A 146 -31.19 -3.91 1.13
N LEU A 147 -30.15 -3.08 1.35
CA LEU A 147 -29.07 -2.87 0.39
C LEU A 147 -28.45 -4.19 -0.15
N ILE A 148 -28.29 -5.21 0.70
CA ILE A 148 -27.78 -6.53 0.28
C ILE A 148 -28.68 -7.14 -0.82
N ASN A 149 -29.99 -7.14 -0.60
CA ASN A 149 -30.96 -7.67 -1.54
C ASN A 149 -30.98 -6.84 -2.84
N GLU A 150 -30.87 -5.52 -2.72
CA GLU A 150 -30.80 -4.61 -3.87
C GLU A 150 -29.55 -4.87 -4.72
N CYS A 151 -28.40 -5.13 -4.10
CA CYS A 151 -27.18 -5.53 -4.81
C CYS A 151 -27.35 -6.84 -5.60
N TYR A 152 -27.99 -7.85 -5.00
CA TYR A 152 -28.30 -9.11 -5.71
C TYR A 152 -29.28 -8.89 -6.87
N GLN A 153 -30.37 -8.14 -6.65
CA GLN A 153 -31.32 -7.81 -7.71
C GLN A 153 -30.66 -7.05 -8.87
N PHE A 154 -29.78 -6.09 -8.55
CA PHE A 154 -29.04 -5.35 -9.56
C PHE A 154 -28.13 -6.29 -10.39
N LYS A 155 -27.45 -7.22 -9.73
CA LYS A 155 -26.62 -8.23 -10.39
C LYS A 155 -27.44 -9.16 -11.29
N GLU A 156 -28.65 -9.55 -10.87
CA GLU A 156 -29.58 -10.34 -11.69
C GLU A 156 -30.07 -9.58 -12.93
N LEU A 157 -30.32 -8.27 -12.79
CA LEU A 157 -30.70 -7.39 -13.90
C LEU A 157 -29.55 -7.16 -14.91
N GLY A 158 -28.31 -7.13 -14.43
CA GLY A 158 -27.11 -7.00 -15.27
C GLY A 158 -26.76 -8.25 -16.08
N ASN A 159 -27.36 -9.41 -15.77
CA ASN A 159 -27.04 -10.68 -16.41
C ASN A 159 -27.76 -10.79 -17.79
N PRO A 160 -27.07 -10.97 -18.93
CA PRO A 160 -27.69 -10.96 -20.26
C PRO A 160 -28.79 -12.03 -20.47
N ARG A 161 -28.83 -13.05 -19.62
CA ARG A 161 -29.80 -14.17 -19.71
C ARG A 161 -31.20 -13.80 -19.22
N THR A 162 -31.37 -12.77 -18.39
CA THR A 162 -32.67 -12.33 -17.86
C THR A 162 -33.39 -11.33 -18.77
N GLN A 163 -32.74 -10.82 -19.83
CA GLN A 163 -33.36 -9.94 -20.84
C GLN A 163 -34.31 -10.67 -21.82
N LYS A 164 -34.78 -11.87 -21.49
CA LYS A 164 -35.91 -12.53 -22.17
C LYS A 164 -37.03 -12.76 -21.16
N LYS A 165 -37.92 -11.76 -21.04
CA LYS A 165 -39.39 -11.83 -20.86
C LYS A 165 -39.91 -10.74 -19.93
N THR A 166 -40.36 -9.62 -20.52
CA THR A 166 -41.70 -9.01 -20.31
C THR A 166 -41.85 -7.79 -21.22
N PRO A 167 -42.98 -7.59 -21.94
CA PRO A 167 -43.09 -6.53 -22.96
C PRO A 167 -43.22 -5.09 -22.45
N ASN A 168 -43.33 -4.83 -21.14
CA ASN A 168 -43.85 -3.54 -20.65
C ASN A 168 -43.09 -2.87 -19.50
N GLN A 169 -41.76 -2.98 -19.45
CA GLN A 169 -40.96 -2.12 -18.56
C GLN A 169 -39.75 -1.54 -19.29
N LYS A 170 -40.02 -0.68 -20.29
CA LYS A 170 -39.04 0.30 -20.76
C LYS A 170 -38.92 1.39 -19.69
N CYS A 171 -38.09 1.21 -18.68
CA CYS A 171 -37.68 2.32 -17.84
C CYS A 171 -36.31 2.10 -17.19
N ASN A 172 -35.37 2.97 -17.55
CA ASN A 172 -34.23 3.44 -16.76
C ASN A 172 -32.98 2.57 -16.53
N SER A 173 -32.99 1.25 -16.71
CA SER A 173 -31.79 0.43 -16.42
C SER A 173 -30.59 0.73 -17.36
N GLN A 174 -30.83 0.88 -18.66
CA GLN A 174 -29.79 1.26 -19.63
C GLN A 174 -29.25 2.67 -19.39
N LYS A 175 -30.07 3.58 -18.85
CA LYS A 175 -29.68 4.96 -18.52
C LYS A 175 -28.82 5.02 -17.25
N PHE A 176 -29.10 4.13 -16.29
CA PHE A 176 -28.33 4.02 -15.05
C PHE A 176 -26.92 3.50 -15.33
N PHE A 177 -26.76 2.44 -16.12
CA PHE A 177 -25.42 1.95 -16.50
C PHE A 177 -24.62 2.98 -17.32
N SER A 178 -25.25 3.77 -18.20
CA SER A 178 -24.56 4.86 -18.91
C SER A 178 -24.13 6.02 -18.01
N LEU A 179 -24.80 6.24 -16.86
CA LEU A 179 -24.42 7.27 -15.89
C LEU A 179 -23.12 6.94 -15.12
N PHE A 180 -22.79 5.65 -14.94
CA PHE A 180 -21.56 5.21 -14.27
C PHE A 180 -20.41 4.86 -15.22
N THR A 181 -20.65 4.86 -16.53
CA THR A 181 -19.65 4.51 -17.56
C THR A 181 -19.35 5.66 -18.52
N SER A 182 -19.97 6.82 -18.34
CA SER A 182 -19.60 8.05 -19.05
C SER A 182 -18.31 8.58 -18.44
N ASN A 183 -17.18 8.15 -18.98
CA ASN A 183 -15.90 8.80 -18.79
C ASN A 183 -15.94 10.14 -19.54
N ASP A 184 -15.88 11.25 -18.79
CA ASP A 184 -15.29 12.51 -19.22
C ASP A 184 -13.90 12.64 -18.57
#